data_AF-A0A8J9UK56-F1
#
_entry.id   AF-A0A8J9UK56-F1
#
_cell.length_a   1.000
_cell.length_b   1.000
_cell.length_c   1.000
_cell.angle_alpha   90.00
_cell.angle_beta   90.00
_cell.angle_gamma   90.00
#
_symmetry.space_group_name_H-M   'P 1'
#
loop_
_entity.id
_entity.type
_entity.pdbx_description
1 polymer ?
#
loop_
_entity_poly.entity_id
_entity_poly.type
_entity_poly.pdbx_seq_one_letter_code
_entity_poly.pdbx_strand_id
1 'polypeptide(L)'
;MSGVKDQLSCDRERMTSAEGRDECGIHVQNTSLNSKVTMLSGEEKEKNIQYLSAEYPFFSSKSRRLLSFEDWPLAMRQKPEDLAEAGFFYTGCGDRTKCFHCGGLKDWEDDDDPWQQHVQWFSECAYVKLKLK
;
A
#
# COMPACT_ATOMS: atom_id res chain seq x y z
N MET A 1 37.35 9.96 2.19
CA MET A 1 36.59 11.23 2.05
C MET A 1 35.13 10.87 2.08
N SER A 2 34.54 10.91 3.27
CA SER A 2 33.14 10.57 3.54
C SER A 2 32.24 11.71 3.07
N GLY A 3 31.54 11.51 1.94
CA GLY A 3 30.48 12.40 1.47
C GLY A 3 29.17 11.99 2.11
N VAL A 4 28.75 12.71 3.14
CA VAL A 4 27.42 12.60 3.74
C VAL A 4 26.55 13.70 3.14
N LYS A 5 25.28 13.35 2.91
CA LYS A 5 24.06 14.18 2.82
C LYS A 5 23.54 14.41 1.41
N ASP A 6 22.51 13.63 1.07
CA ASP A 6 21.20 14.16 0.64
C ASP A 6 20.08 13.24 1.17
N GLN A 7 19.90 13.29 2.50
CA GLN A 7 18.76 12.71 3.23
C GLN A 7 17.66 13.78 3.46
N LEU A 8 17.65 14.86 2.66
CA LEU A 8 16.68 15.96 2.82
C LEU A 8 15.49 15.80 1.85
N SER A 9 14.61 14.84 2.13
CA SER A 9 13.23 14.89 1.62
C SER A 9 12.18 14.33 2.60
N CYS A 10 12.56 13.82 3.78
CA CYS A 10 11.62 13.16 4.69
C CYS A 10 11.37 13.88 6.03
N ASP A 11 11.98 15.04 6.28
CA ASP A 11 11.82 15.79 7.54
C ASP A 11 11.36 17.24 7.31
N ARG A 12 10.04 17.42 7.12
CA ARG A 12 9.25 18.65 7.41
C ARG A 12 7.77 18.25 7.28
N GLU A 13 6.92 18.12 8.29
CA GLU A 13 6.82 18.76 9.60
C GLU A 13 6.05 17.88 10.61
N ARG A 14 6.33 18.15 11.88
CA ARG A 14 5.75 17.59 13.11
C ARG A 14 4.31 18.09 13.31
N MET A 15 3.46 17.19 13.78
CA MET A 15 2.10 17.42 14.28
C MET A 15 1.94 18.71 15.11
N THR A 16 1.00 19.58 14.72
CA THR A 16 -0.07 20.21 15.55
C THR A 16 -0.74 21.34 14.76
N SER A 17 -1.86 21.07 14.08
CA SER A 17 -2.87 22.10 13.78
C SER A 17 -4.20 21.43 13.42
N ALA A 18 -5.29 21.97 13.96
CA ALA A 18 -6.63 21.40 13.97
C ALA A 18 -7.41 21.61 12.66
N GLU A 19 -6.75 21.68 11.51
CA GLU A 19 -7.41 21.84 10.21
C GLU A 19 -6.79 20.87 9.21
N GLY A 20 -7.60 19.90 8.78
CA GLY A 20 -7.19 18.87 7.84
C GLY A 20 -6.82 19.44 6.47
N ARG A 21 -5.82 18.80 5.85
CA ARG A 21 -5.81 18.44 4.43
C ARG A 21 -4.62 17.52 4.15
N ASP A 22 -4.97 16.40 3.52
CA ASP A 22 -4.15 15.36 2.93
C ASP A 22 -3.75 15.78 1.51
N GLU A 23 -2.61 16.47 1.37
CA GLU A 23 -2.11 16.81 0.03
C GLU A 23 -1.26 15.64 -0.53
N CYS A 24 -1.94 14.59 -1.01
CA CYS A 24 -1.47 13.88 -2.20
C CYS A 24 -2.32 14.37 -3.38
N GLY A 25 -1.71 15.14 -4.29
CA GLY A 25 -2.39 15.81 -5.41
C GLY A 25 -2.85 14.86 -6.52
N ILE A 26 -3.67 13.85 -6.22
CA ILE A 26 -4.40 13.07 -7.22
C ILE A 26 -5.89 13.33 -7.01
N HIS A 27 -6.40 14.31 -7.75
CA HIS A 27 -7.82 14.63 -7.80
C HIS A 27 -8.59 13.42 -8.39
N VAL A 28 -9.16 12.58 -7.53
CA VAL A 28 -10.13 11.58 -7.96
C VAL A 28 -11.48 12.29 -8.07
N GLN A 29 -11.94 12.52 -9.30
CA GLN A 29 -13.35 12.79 -9.53
C GLN A 29 -14.14 11.56 -9.07
N ASN A 30 -14.63 11.63 -7.84
CA ASN A 30 -15.58 10.69 -7.28
C ASN A 30 -16.91 10.86 -8.01
N THR A 31 -17.05 10.23 -9.17
CA THR A 31 -18.35 10.06 -9.81
C THR A 31 -18.47 8.64 -10.37
N SER A 32 -19.34 7.86 -9.71
CA SER A 32 -20.00 6.68 -10.27
C SER A 32 -19.26 5.32 -10.20
N LEU A 33 -18.84 4.90 -9.00
CA LEU A 33 -18.82 3.46 -8.67
C LEU A 33 -20.10 3.00 -7.94
N ASN A 34 -20.99 3.92 -7.57
CA ASN A 34 -22.25 3.57 -6.91
C ASN A 34 -23.44 3.34 -7.87
N SER A 35 -23.25 3.42 -9.19
CA SER A 35 -24.38 3.38 -10.15
C SER A 35 -24.34 2.25 -11.18
N LYS A 36 -23.40 1.30 -11.10
CA LYS A 36 -23.40 0.11 -11.99
C LYS A 36 -23.25 -1.21 -11.22
N VAL A 37 -23.95 -1.35 -10.10
CA VAL A 37 -24.33 -2.69 -9.61
C VAL A 37 -25.57 -3.13 -10.40
N THR A 38 -25.42 -3.33 -11.71
CA THR A 38 -26.50 -3.83 -12.57
C THR A 38 -25.95 -4.94 -13.44
N MET A 39 -26.48 -6.15 -13.19
CA MET A 39 -26.43 -7.35 -14.04
C MET A 39 -25.07 -8.04 -14.20
N LEU A 40 -24.62 -8.77 -13.16
CA LEU A 40 -23.77 -9.95 -13.37
C LEU A 40 -24.36 -11.16 -12.61
N SER A 41 -24.59 -12.22 -13.36
CA SER A 41 -25.09 -13.53 -12.93
C SER A 41 -24.07 -14.24 -12.01
N GLY A 42 -24.58 -15.22 -11.25
CA GLY A 42 -23.95 -15.85 -10.08
C GLY A 42 -22.49 -16.29 -10.25
N GLU A 43 -21.82 -16.35 -9.09
CA GLU A 43 -20.41 -16.69 -8.78
C GLU A 43 -19.42 -15.52 -8.67
N GLU A 44 -19.69 -14.33 -9.23
CA GLU A 44 -18.77 -13.16 -9.12
C GLU A 44 -19.14 -12.15 -8.01
N LYS A 45 -20.27 -12.33 -7.33
CA LYS A 45 -20.77 -11.37 -6.33
C LYS A 45 -20.03 -11.40 -4.99
N GLU A 46 -19.44 -12.53 -4.59
CA GLU A 46 -18.77 -12.62 -3.29
C GLU A 46 -17.34 -12.05 -3.32
N LYS A 47 -16.63 -12.22 -4.44
CA LYS A 47 -15.26 -11.69 -4.61
C LYS A 47 -15.21 -10.17 -4.80
N ASN A 48 -16.33 -9.56 -5.22
CA ASN A 48 -16.40 -8.13 -5.52
C ASN A 48 -16.80 -7.27 -4.29
N ILE A 49 -17.31 -7.87 -3.21
CA ILE A 49 -17.64 -7.14 -1.97
C ILE A 49 -16.39 -6.96 -1.09
N GLN A 50 -15.41 -7.86 -1.19
CA GLN A 50 -14.22 -7.86 -0.31
C GLN A 50 -13.15 -6.81 -0.68
N TYR A 51 -13.24 -6.20 -1.87
CA TYR A 51 -12.39 -5.07 -2.30
C TYR A 51 -12.98 -3.70 -1.95
N LEU A 52 -14.23 -3.63 -1.50
CA LEU A 52 -14.93 -2.36 -1.22
C LEU A 52 -14.50 -1.68 0.10
N SER A 53 -13.83 -2.42 1.00
CA SER A 53 -13.28 -1.89 2.26
C SER A 53 -11.79 -1.58 2.21
N ALA A 54 -11.16 -1.63 1.03
CA ALA A 54 -9.75 -1.29 0.90
C ALA A 54 -9.53 0.18 1.29
N GLU A 55 -8.56 0.43 2.17
CA GLU A 55 -8.17 1.79 2.56
C GLU A 55 -7.62 2.58 1.36
N TYR A 56 -6.94 1.90 0.44
CA TYR A 56 -6.39 2.47 -0.78
C TYR A 56 -6.88 1.71 -2.03
N PRO A 57 -8.11 1.94 -2.52
CA PRO A 57 -8.69 1.22 -3.66
C PRO A 57 -7.88 1.35 -4.96
N PHE A 58 -7.16 2.46 -5.15
CA PHE A 58 -6.26 2.65 -6.28
C PHE A 58 -5.16 1.58 -6.33
N PHE A 59 -4.71 1.08 -5.19
CA PHE A 59 -3.66 0.07 -5.06
C PHE A 59 -4.21 -1.37 -4.89
N SER A 60 -5.50 -1.58 -5.18
CA SER A 60 -6.14 -2.91 -5.19
C SER A 60 -5.47 -3.89 -6.16
N SER A 61 -5.07 -3.39 -7.33
CA SER A 61 -4.35 -4.18 -8.34
C SER A 61 -2.87 -4.32 -8.00
N LYS A 62 -2.35 -5.56 -8.08
CA LYS A 62 -0.91 -5.83 -7.92
C LYS A 62 -0.07 -5.01 -8.89
N SER A 63 -0.50 -4.87 -10.15
CA SER A 63 0.24 -4.09 -11.15
C SER A 63 0.40 -2.62 -10.75
N ARG A 64 -0.63 -2.02 -10.15
CA ARG A 64 -0.55 -0.64 -9.64
C ARG A 64 0.37 -0.52 -8.45
N ARG A 65 0.40 -1.52 -7.57
CA ARG A 65 1.37 -1.58 -6.47
C ARG A 65 2.79 -1.70 -7.00
N LEU A 66 3.03 -2.58 -7.97
CA LEU A 66 4.37 -2.75 -8.56
C LEU A 66 4.89 -1.44 -9.18
N LEU A 67 4.03 -0.71 -9.90
CA LEU A 67 4.38 0.59 -10.47
C LEU A 67 4.80 1.64 -9.42
N SER A 68 4.36 1.53 -8.17
CA SER A 68 4.77 2.47 -7.11
C SER A 68 6.23 2.32 -6.69
N PHE A 69 6.87 1.19 -6.99
CA PHE A 69 8.24 0.87 -6.58
C PHE A 69 9.30 1.32 -7.60
N GLU A 70 8.97 2.22 -8.54
CA GLU A 70 9.92 2.74 -9.54
C GLU A 70 11.21 3.28 -8.88
N ASP A 71 11.07 4.00 -7.77
CA ASP A 71 12.18 4.57 -7.00
C ASP A 71 12.48 3.80 -5.69
N TRP A 72 12.15 2.51 -5.62
CA TRP A 72 12.46 1.70 -4.45
C TRP A 72 13.98 1.60 -4.24
N PRO A 73 14.52 1.83 -3.03
CA PRO A 73 15.96 1.89 -2.85
C PRO A 73 16.63 0.56 -3.21
N LEU A 74 17.61 0.61 -4.13
CA LEU A 74 18.31 -0.59 -4.64
C LEU A 74 19.06 -1.37 -3.55
N ALA A 75 19.34 -0.74 -2.41
CA ALA A 75 19.98 -1.38 -1.27
C ALA A 75 19.07 -2.36 -0.52
N MET A 76 17.75 -2.24 -0.68
CA MET A 76 16.78 -3.09 0.03
C MET A 76 16.81 -4.53 -0.50
N ARG A 77 16.66 -5.49 0.42
CA ARG A 77 16.60 -6.92 0.07
C ARG A 77 15.25 -7.31 -0.49
N GLN A 78 14.18 -6.76 0.08
CA GLN A 78 12.81 -7.01 -0.32
C GLN A 78 12.57 -6.52 -1.75
N LYS A 79 12.13 -7.43 -2.62
CA LYS A 79 11.87 -7.11 -4.02
C LYS A 79 10.51 -6.44 -4.19
N PRO A 80 10.39 -5.44 -5.07
CA PRO A 80 9.10 -4.83 -5.41
C PRO A 80 7.99 -5.85 -5.72
N GLU A 81 8.34 -6.95 -6.39
CA GLU A 81 7.40 -8.01 -6.75
C GLU A 81 6.83 -8.73 -5.52
N ASP A 82 7.68 -9.02 -4.53
CA ASP A 82 7.31 -9.71 -3.29
C ASP A 82 6.49 -8.79 -2.39
N LEU A 83 6.91 -7.52 -2.25
CA LEU A 83 6.16 -6.49 -1.54
C LEU A 83 4.77 -6.28 -2.16
N ALA A 84 4.69 -6.15 -3.49
CA ALA A 84 3.43 -5.98 -4.20
C ALA A 84 2.53 -7.22 -4.11
N GLU A 85 3.07 -8.43 -4.16
CA GLU A 85 2.30 -9.66 -3.93
C GLU A 85 1.78 -9.72 -2.49
N ALA A 86 2.59 -9.28 -1.51
CA ALA A 86 2.16 -9.15 -0.12
C ALA A 86 1.12 -8.04 0.11
N GLY A 87 0.77 -7.26 -0.91
CA GLY A 87 -0.26 -6.23 -0.82
C GLY A 87 0.28 -4.84 -0.52
N PHE A 88 1.60 -4.69 -0.44
CA PHE A 88 2.26 -3.40 -0.18
C PHE A 88 2.50 -2.60 -1.44
N PHE A 89 2.41 -1.27 -1.33
CA PHE A 89 2.89 -0.29 -2.28
C PHE A 89 3.88 0.66 -1.59
N TYR A 90 4.78 1.26 -2.35
CA TYR A 90 5.79 2.17 -1.82
C TYR A 90 5.21 3.57 -1.61
N THR A 91 5.60 4.23 -0.51
CA THR A 91 5.15 5.61 -0.25
C THR A 91 6.06 6.67 -0.88
N GLY A 92 7.15 6.28 -1.53
CA GLY A 92 8.15 7.22 -2.08
C GLY A 92 9.16 7.76 -1.05
N CYS A 93 9.12 7.28 0.21
CA CYS A 93 9.95 7.81 1.29
C CYS A 93 10.67 6.70 2.05
N GLY A 94 12.01 6.70 1.96
CA GLY A 94 12.86 5.72 2.67
C GLY A 94 12.53 4.30 2.23
N ASP A 95 12.22 3.44 3.19
CA ASP A 95 11.78 2.06 2.98
C ASP A 95 10.30 1.84 3.37
N ARG A 96 9.53 2.93 3.52
CA ARG A 96 8.17 2.86 4.03
C ARG A 96 7.23 2.30 2.97
N THR A 97 6.46 1.29 3.34
CA THR A 97 5.45 0.68 2.48
C THR A 97 4.09 0.65 3.16
N LYS A 98 3.02 0.62 2.37
CA LYS A 98 1.64 0.53 2.87
C LYS A 98 0.89 -0.59 2.18
N CYS A 99 0.18 -1.40 2.95
CA CYS A 99 -0.83 -2.31 2.45
C CYS A 99 -2.00 -1.49 1.90
N PHE A 100 -2.56 -1.90 0.76
CA PHE A 100 -3.75 -1.26 0.20
C PHE A 100 -5.02 -1.42 1.08
N HIS A 101 -4.97 -2.25 2.14
CA HIS A 101 -6.14 -2.56 2.97
C HIS A 101 -6.00 -2.23 4.46
N CYS A 102 -4.83 -2.38 5.09
CA CYS A 102 -4.77 -2.46 6.57
C CYS A 102 -3.72 -1.60 7.30
N GLY A 103 -2.89 -0.83 6.59
CA GLY A 103 -1.82 -0.04 7.24
C GLY A 103 -0.48 -0.14 6.53
N GLY A 104 0.65 0.03 7.23
CA GLY A 104 1.97 0.03 6.61
C GLY A 104 3.12 -0.43 7.51
N LEU A 105 4.25 -0.73 6.87
CA LEU A 105 5.49 -1.22 7.47
C LEU A 105 6.67 -0.33 7.05
N LYS A 106 7.73 -0.35 7.84
CA LYS A 106 8.98 0.39 7.63
C LYS A 106 10.09 -0.26 8.46
N ASP A 107 11.31 0.23 8.30
CA ASP A 107 12.51 -0.29 8.97
C ASP A 107 12.73 -1.77 8.63
N TRP A 108 12.62 -2.12 7.33
CA TRP A 108 12.76 -3.47 6.80
C TRP A 108 14.18 -4.00 7.01
N GLU A 109 14.30 -5.20 7.57
CA GLU A 109 15.57 -5.90 7.80
C GLU A 109 15.92 -6.84 6.64
N ASP A 110 17.20 -7.19 6.49
CA ASP A 110 17.69 -7.97 5.34
C ASP A 110 17.03 -9.36 5.20
N ASP A 111 16.58 -9.94 6.31
CA ASP A 111 15.94 -11.26 6.41
C ASP A 111 14.41 -11.21 6.45
N ASP A 112 13.81 -10.02 6.38
CA ASP A 112 12.36 -9.87 6.39
C ASP A 112 11.69 -10.40 5.12
N ASP A 113 10.76 -11.33 5.30
CA ASP A 113 9.82 -11.75 4.26
C ASP A 113 8.55 -10.88 4.29
N PRO A 114 8.18 -10.20 3.19
CA PRO A 114 7.02 -9.32 3.15
C PRO A 114 5.70 -9.96 3.56
N TRP A 115 5.47 -11.22 3.19
CA TRP A 115 4.23 -11.91 3.52
C TRP A 115 4.17 -12.23 5.02
N GLN A 116 5.26 -12.79 5.57
CA GLN A 116 5.36 -13.11 6.99
C GLN A 116 5.20 -11.87 7.86
N GLN A 117 5.87 -10.76 7.52
CA GLN A 117 5.72 -9.50 8.24
C GLN A 117 4.26 -8.99 8.17
N HIS A 118 3.59 -9.11 7.03
CA HIS A 118 2.18 -8.73 6.91
C HIS A 118 1.26 -9.57 7.81
N VAL A 119 1.46 -10.90 7.84
CA VAL A 119 0.70 -11.80 8.71
C VAL A 119 0.98 -11.54 10.19
N GLN A 120 2.24 -11.31 10.53
CA GLN A 120 2.69 -11.11 11.91
C GLN A 120 2.14 -9.83 12.52
N TRP A 121 2.20 -8.70 11.79
CA TRP A 121 1.79 -7.40 12.32
C TRP A 121 0.32 -7.06 12.06
N PHE A 122 -0.28 -7.63 11.01
CA PHE A 122 -1.66 -7.35 10.61
C PHE A 122 -2.44 -8.63 10.30
N SER A 123 -2.47 -9.57 11.24
CA SER A 123 -3.22 -10.85 11.11
C SER A 123 -4.71 -10.65 10.82
N GLU A 124 -5.27 -9.51 11.23
CA GLU A 124 -6.67 -9.14 11.02
C GLU A 124 -6.96 -8.53 9.64
N CYS A 125 -5.93 -8.28 8.82
CA CYS A 125 -6.07 -7.75 7.47
C CYS A 125 -6.96 -8.67 6.61
N ALA A 126 -7.98 -8.09 5.99
CA ALA A 126 -8.90 -8.84 5.13
C ALA A 126 -8.20 -9.45 3.91
N TYR A 127 -7.15 -8.81 3.40
CA TYR A 127 -6.33 -9.35 2.31
C TYR A 127 -5.54 -10.58 2.75
N VAL A 128 -4.89 -10.53 3.91
CA VAL A 128 -4.18 -11.66 4.51
C VAL A 128 -5.13 -12.83 4.74
N LYS A 129 -6.26 -12.59 5.40
CA LYS A 129 -7.30 -13.61 5.65
C LYS A 129 -7.88 -14.22 4.38
N LEU A 130 -7.90 -13.48 3.26
CA LEU A 130 -8.37 -14.01 1.98
C LEU A 130 -7.34 -14.92 1.32
N LYS A 131 -6.05 -14.60 1.43
CA LYS A 131 -4.96 -15.33 0.78
C LYS A 131 -4.50 -16.59 1.53
N LEU A 132 -4.81 -16.69 2.83
CA LEU A 132 -4.52 -17.86 3.66
C LEU A 132 -5.65 -18.90 3.69
N LYS A 133 -6.73 -18.68 2.94
CA LYS A 133 -7.82 -19.64 2.74
C LYS A 133 -7.61 -20.41 1.45
#